data_AF-A0A6A3Y7W7-F1
#
_entry.id   AF-A0A6A3Y7W7-F1
#
_cell.length_a   1.000
_cell.length_b   1.000
_cell.length_c   1.000
_cell.angle_alpha   90.00
_cell.angle_beta   90.00
_cell.angle_gamma   90.00
#
_symmetry.space_group_name_H-M   'P 1'
#
loop_
_entity.id
_entity.type
_entity.pdbx_description
1 polymer ?
#
loop_
_entity_poly.entity_id
_entity_poly.type
_entity_poly.pdbx_seq_one_letter_code
_entity_poly.pdbx_strand_id
1 'polypeptide(L)'
;MTTTEGNVHGLDELGQEVLWSSRGQQVMMQWEKQYMELCVDALAIQPSDRVLEIGFGLAYSASHIQTFRPRSHTVIECDRETLQRAQQFAAAHRGVEIVAGTWQQQLHTLGQFDCIFFDDYPLPELEFLLAKE
;
A
#
# COMPACT_ATOMS: atom_id res chain seq x y z
N MET A 1 10.64 2.61 -14.26
CA MET A 1 9.82 2.52 -13.04
C MET A 1 9.63 3.93 -12.55
N THR A 2 8.40 4.42 -12.57
CA THR A 2 8.07 5.73 -12.01
C THR A 2 7.82 5.57 -10.51
N THR A 3 8.74 6.07 -9.70
CA THR A 3 8.55 6.30 -8.26
C THR A 3 8.35 7.79 -8.01
N THR A 4 7.66 8.14 -6.94
CA THR A 4 7.39 9.53 -6.54
C THR A 4 8.13 9.87 -5.26
N GLU A 5 8.29 11.18 -5.01
CA GLU A 5 8.78 11.72 -3.75
C GLU A 5 7.80 12.82 -3.33
N GLY A 6 6.92 12.52 -2.40
CA GLY A 6 5.95 13.50 -1.93
C GLY A 6 5.35 13.18 -0.57
N ASN A 7 5.23 11.89 -0.21
CA ASN A 7 4.62 11.55 1.05
C ASN A 7 5.55 11.81 2.23
N VAL A 8 4.93 12.19 3.35
CA VAL A 8 5.59 12.43 4.63
C VAL A 8 4.76 11.77 5.73
N HIS A 9 5.39 10.84 6.46
CA HIS A 9 4.83 10.29 7.68
C HIS A 9 4.97 11.30 8.83
N GLY A 10 3.92 11.41 9.64
CA GLY A 10 3.92 12.28 10.80
C GLY A 10 2.81 11.93 11.79
N LEU A 11 2.51 12.90 12.65
CA LEU A 11 1.43 12.82 13.62
C LEU A 11 0.43 13.96 13.37
N ASP A 12 -0.84 13.69 13.64
CA ASP A 12 -1.88 14.70 13.65
C ASP A 12 -1.92 15.48 14.98
N GLU A 13 -2.90 16.39 15.13
CA GLU A 13 -3.06 17.22 16.33
C GLU A 13 -3.36 16.40 17.60
N LEU A 14 -3.80 15.14 17.46
CA LEU A 14 -4.09 14.21 18.55
C LEU A 14 -2.91 13.27 18.83
N GLY A 15 -1.79 13.41 18.11
CA GLY A 15 -0.63 12.52 18.23
C GLY A 15 -0.83 11.16 17.57
N GLN A 16 -1.79 11.04 16.65
CA GLN A 16 -2.08 9.82 15.90
C GLN A 16 -1.35 9.82 14.56
N GLU A 17 -0.97 8.64 14.06
CA GLU A 17 -0.25 8.53 12.79
C GLU A 17 -1.06 9.05 11.60
N VAL A 18 -0.36 9.72 10.69
CA VAL A 18 -0.91 10.22 9.44
C VAL A 18 0.18 10.23 8.37
N LEU A 19 -0.21 9.91 7.15
CA LEU A 19 0.58 10.05 5.95
C LEU A 19 0.07 11.25 5.16
N TRP A 20 0.92 12.23 4.92
CA TRP A 20 0.59 13.45 4.18
C TRP A 20 1.18 13.40 2.79
N SER A 21 0.45 13.87 1.79
CA SER A 21 1.02 14.14 0.45
C SER A 21 1.86 15.42 0.47
N SER A 22 2.58 15.67 -0.63
CA SER A 22 3.35 16.91 -0.85
C SER A 22 2.52 18.19 -0.80
N ARG A 23 1.20 18.08 -0.98
CA ARG A 23 0.24 19.19 -0.90
C ARG A 23 -0.43 19.33 0.47
N GLY A 24 -0.01 18.54 1.45
CA GLY A 24 -0.60 18.54 2.80
C GLY A 24 -1.98 17.90 2.86
N GLN A 25 -2.36 17.10 1.86
CA GLN A 25 -3.59 16.31 1.92
C GLN A 25 -3.32 15.01 2.68
N GLN A 26 -4.29 14.55 3.47
CA GLN A 26 -4.19 13.29 4.20
C GLN A 26 -4.35 12.13 3.22
N VAL A 27 -3.29 11.32 3.07
CA VAL A 27 -3.25 10.12 2.23
C VAL A 27 -3.77 8.91 3.01
N MET A 28 -3.32 8.76 4.26
CA MET A 28 -3.75 7.68 5.16
C MET A 28 -3.75 8.17 6.61
N MET A 29 -4.73 7.79 7.42
CA MET A 29 -4.90 8.22 8.81
C MET A 29 -5.10 7.05 9.78
N GLN A 30 -4.66 7.21 11.04
CA GLN A 30 -4.80 6.16 12.06
C GLN A 30 -6.25 5.69 12.25
N TRP A 31 -7.21 6.61 12.21
CA TRP A 31 -8.62 6.29 12.47
C TRP A 31 -9.20 5.29 11.44
N GLU A 32 -8.60 5.20 10.24
CA GLU A 32 -9.01 4.28 9.18
C GLU A 32 -8.62 2.84 9.44
N LYS A 33 -7.75 2.57 10.42
CA LYS A 33 -7.23 1.22 10.69
C LYS A 33 -8.34 0.17 10.81
N GLN A 34 -9.37 0.44 11.62
CA GLN A 34 -10.47 -0.51 11.80
C GLN A 34 -11.25 -0.72 10.49
N TYR A 35 -11.40 0.31 9.67
CA TYR A 35 -12.06 0.21 8.37
C TYR A 35 -11.24 -0.67 7.41
N MET A 36 -9.92 -0.48 7.36
CA MET A 36 -9.01 -1.32 6.57
C MET A 36 -9.05 -2.79 6.97
N GLU A 37 -9.03 -3.08 8.28
CA GLU A 37 -9.11 -4.45 8.80
C GLU A 37 -10.42 -5.13 8.36
N LEU A 38 -11.56 -4.41 8.43
CA LEU A 38 -12.86 -4.93 7.96
C LEU A 38 -12.89 -5.15 6.43
N CYS A 39 -12.27 -4.27 5.65
CA CYS A 39 -12.17 -4.44 4.20
C CYS A 39 -11.32 -5.67 3.83
N VAL A 40 -10.23 -5.90 4.56
CA VAL A 40 -9.38 -7.10 4.39
C VAL A 40 -10.12 -8.36 4.86
N ASP A 41 -10.87 -8.32 5.96
CA ASP A 41 -11.70 -9.45 6.42
C ASP A 41 -12.69 -9.90 5.34
N ALA A 42 -13.28 -8.95 4.60
CA ALA A 42 -14.22 -9.23 3.53
C ALA A 42 -13.61 -10.00 2.34
N LEU A 43 -12.28 -9.98 2.18
CA LEU A 43 -11.59 -10.78 1.16
C LEU A 43 -11.57 -12.28 1.49
N ALA A 44 -11.81 -12.65 2.75
CA ALA A 44 -11.81 -14.03 3.22
C ALA A 44 -10.53 -14.82 2.86
N ILE A 45 -9.37 -14.16 3.00
CA ILE A 45 -8.05 -14.67 2.62
C ILE A 45 -7.76 -16.01 3.30
N GLN A 46 -7.37 -17.00 2.49
CA GLN A 46 -6.92 -18.31 2.94
C GLN A 46 -5.40 -18.43 2.91
N PRO A 47 -4.79 -19.31 3.72
CA PRO A 47 -3.34 -19.54 3.69
C PRO A 47 -2.79 -20.02 2.33
N SER A 48 -3.64 -20.53 1.44
CA SER A 48 -3.28 -20.92 0.08
C SER A 48 -3.16 -19.76 -0.90
N ASP A 49 -3.70 -18.61 -0.55
CA ASP A 49 -3.97 -17.53 -1.50
C ASP A 49 -2.74 -16.69 -1.77
N ARG A 50 -2.62 -16.22 -3.01
CA ARG A 50 -1.67 -15.19 -3.43
C ARG A 50 -2.41 -13.86 -3.38
N VAL A 51 -1.98 -12.98 -2.48
CA VAL A 51 -2.62 -11.68 -2.26
C VAL A 51 -1.81 -10.60 -2.97
N LEU A 52 -2.47 -9.77 -3.78
CA LEU A 52 -1.92 -8.51 -4.27
C LEU A 52 -2.52 -7.36 -3.45
N GLU A 53 -1.67 -6.48 -2.94
CA GLU A 53 -2.02 -5.21 -2.32
C GLU A 53 -1.49 -4.07 -3.20
N ILE A 54 -2.33 -3.09 -3.50
CA ILE A 54 -1.97 -1.87 -4.24
C ILE A 54 -2.15 -0.69 -3.28
N GLY A 55 -1.02 -0.02 -2.97
CA GLY A 55 -0.95 1.02 -1.94
C GLY A 55 -0.59 0.42 -0.57
N PHE A 56 0.55 0.81 0.00
CA PHE A 56 0.99 0.31 1.31
C PHE A 56 0.56 1.22 2.46
N GLY A 57 0.55 2.54 2.23
CA GLY A 57 0.15 3.56 3.20
C GLY A 57 0.82 3.40 4.57
N LEU A 58 0.00 3.27 5.62
CA LEU A 58 0.45 3.06 7.01
C LEU A 58 0.56 1.59 7.41
N ALA A 59 0.52 0.66 6.45
CA ALA A 59 0.62 -0.80 6.68
C ALA A 59 -0.54 -1.43 7.45
N TYR A 60 -1.70 -0.77 7.59
CA TYR A 60 -2.83 -1.33 8.35
C TYR A 60 -3.45 -2.55 7.66
N SER A 61 -3.78 -2.43 6.38
CA SER A 61 -4.20 -3.55 5.52
C SER A 61 -3.11 -4.61 5.44
N ALA A 62 -1.86 -4.22 5.12
CA ALA A 62 -0.73 -5.13 5.01
C ALA A 62 -0.51 -5.99 6.27
N SER A 63 -0.55 -5.36 7.44
CA SER A 63 -0.41 -6.04 8.74
C SER A 63 -1.55 -7.01 8.99
N HIS A 64 -2.79 -6.62 8.66
CA HIS A 64 -3.95 -7.48 8.84
C HIS A 64 -3.93 -8.68 7.87
N ILE A 65 -3.56 -8.46 6.60
CA ILE A 65 -3.36 -9.51 5.60
C ILE A 65 -2.36 -10.55 6.11
N GLN A 66 -1.27 -10.13 6.74
CA GLN A 66 -0.26 -11.04 7.28
C GLN A 66 -0.76 -11.93 8.43
N THR A 67 -1.85 -11.55 9.11
CA THR A 67 -2.45 -12.41 10.16
C THR A 67 -3.06 -13.69 9.58
N PHE A 68 -3.53 -13.65 8.32
CA PHE A 68 -4.09 -14.81 7.59
C PHE A 68 -3.01 -15.76 7.05
N ARG A 69 -1.74 -15.32 7.04
CA ARG A 69 -0.59 -16.08 6.55
C ARG A 69 -0.79 -16.61 5.11
N PRO A 70 -1.08 -15.72 4.14
CA PRO A 70 -1.26 -16.12 2.75
C PRO A 70 0.01 -16.80 2.20
N ARG A 71 -0.15 -17.51 1.09
CA ARG A 71 0.97 -18.17 0.40
C ARG A 71 2.01 -17.15 -0.07
N SER A 72 1.55 -16.01 -0.57
CA SER A 72 2.39 -14.85 -0.90
C SER A 72 1.59 -13.56 -0.73
N HIS A 73 2.30 -12.48 -0.42
CA HIS A 73 1.74 -11.15 -0.27
C HIS A 73 2.59 -10.15 -1.08
N THR A 74 2.12 -9.77 -2.25
CA THR A 74 2.80 -8.82 -3.12
C THR A 74 2.20 -7.44 -2.92
N VAL A 75 3.04 -6.45 -2.61
CA VAL A 75 2.62 -5.05 -2.41
C VAL A 75 3.22 -4.19 -3.51
N ILE A 76 2.40 -3.44 -4.23
CA ILE A 76 2.85 -2.40 -5.15
C ILE A 76 2.80 -1.04 -4.43
N GLU A 77 3.92 -0.32 -4.42
CA GLU A 77 4.03 1.02 -3.84
C GLU A 77 4.97 1.88 -4.70
N CYS A 78 4.66 3.17 -4.84
CA CYS A 78 5.39 4.07 -5.72
C CYS A 78 6.04 5.25 -5.00
N ASP A 79 5.56 5.66 -3.83
CA ASP A 79 6.18 6.74 -3.07
C ASP A 79 7.41 6.26 -2.30
N ARG A 80 8.50 7.03 -2.35
CA ARG A 80 9.80 6.66 -1.79
C ARG A 80 9.81 6.52 -0.26
N GLU A 81 9.10 7.39 0.46
CA GLU A 81 9.00 7.31 1.93
C GLU A 81 8.26 6.03 2.32
N THR A 82 7.12 5.79 1.65
CA THR A 82 6.25 4.66 1.94
C THR A 82 6.90 3.34 1.49
N LEU A 83 7.62 3.35 0.37
CA LEU A 83 8.43 2.22 -0.10
C LEU A 83 9.49 1.78 0.91
N GLN A 84 10.17 2.73 1.56
CA GLN A 84 11.19 2.39 2.55
C GLN A 84 10.57 1.64 3.73
N ARG A 85 9.39 2.06 4.18
CA ARG A 85 8.62 1.39 5.23
C ARG A 85 8.12 0.01 4.78
N ALA A 86 7.64 -0.09 3.54
CA ALA A 86 7.21 -1.35 2.95
C ALA A 86 8.35 -2.38 2.87
N GLN A 87 9.56 -1.93 2.51
CA GLN A 87 10.75 -2.79 2.48
C GLN A 87 11.14 -3.28 3.89
N GLN A 88 11.06 -2.42 4.90
CA GLN A 88 11.30 -2.82 6.30
C GLN A 88 10.24 -3.82 6.77
N PHE A 89 8.97 -3.59 6.42
CA PHE A 89 7.88 -4.50 6.71
C PHE A 89 8.11 -5.86 6.06
N ALA A 90 8.51 -5.90 4.78
CA ALA A 90 8.81 -7.15 4.07
C ALA A 90 10.00 -7.91 4.68
N ALA A 91 11.02 -7.21 5.18
CA ALA A 91 12.14 -7.84 5.88
C ALA A 91 11.72 -8.48 7.21
N ALA A 92 10.67 -7.98 7.85
CA ALA A 92 10.14 -8.48 9.13
C ALA A 92 9.07 -9.59 8.96
N HIS A 93 8.54 -9.80 7.76
CA HIS A 93 7.42 -10.72 7.51
C HIS A 93 7.75 -11.75 6.43
N ARG A 94 7.18 -12.95 6.56
CA ARG A 94 7.44 -14.03 5.62
C ARG A 94 6.54 -13.93 4.40
N GLY A 95 7.12 -14.10 3.22
CA GLY A 95 6.35 -14.20 1.97
C GLY A 95 5.80 -12.87 1.46
N VAL A 96 6.32 -11.75 1.97
CA VAL A 96 6.02 -10.41 1.48
C VAL A 96 7.02 -10.02 0.39
N GLU A 97 6.53 -9.54 -0.75
CA GLU A 97 7.33 -9.03 -1.86
C GLU A 97 6.90 -7.59 -2.18
N ILE A 98 7.86 -6.68 -2.30
CA ILE A 98 7.60 -5.27 -2.63
C ILE A 98 7.97 -5.01 -4.09
N VAL A 99 7.00 -4.49 -4.85
CA VAL A 99 7.17 -4.11 -6.24
C VAL A 99 7.14 -2.59 -6.33
N ALA A 100 8.30 -1.99 -6.60
CA ALA A 100 8.45 -0.53 -6.63
C ALA A 100 7.94 0.10 -7.94
N GLY A 101 7.06 1.09 -7.82
CA GLY A 101 6.55 1.92 -8.90
C GLY A 101 5.02 1.92 -8.97
N THR A 102 4.47 2.73 -9.85
CA THR A 102 3.01 2.87 -10.03
C THR A 102 2.37 1.55 -10.48
N TRP A 103 1.20 1.18 -9.94
CA TRP A 103 0.50 -0.05 -10.35
C TRP A 103 0.17 -0.11 -11.84
N GLN A 104 -0.10 1.03 -12.48
CA GLN A 104 -0.35 1.14 -13.92
C GLN A 104 0.82 0.56 -14.75
N GLN A 105 2.05 0.78 -14.28
CA GLN A 105 3.26 0.29 -14.92
C GLN A 105 3.65 -1.12 -14.47
N GLN A 106 3.27 -1.54 -13.26
CA GLN A 106 3.74 -2.80 -12.70
C GLN A 106 2.80 -3.97 -12.95
N LEU A 107 1.49 -3.73 -13.02
CA LEU A 107 0.47 -4.78 -13.02
C LEU A 107 0.67 -5.83 -14.13
N HIS A 108 1.08 -5.39 -15.33
CA HIS A 108 1.31 -6.28 -16.48
C HIS A 108 2.56 -7.16 -16.35
N THR A 109 3.44 -6.87 -15.40
CA THR A 109 4.66 -7.65 -15.13
C THR A 109 4.45 -8.78 -14.13
N LEU A 110 3.29 -8.80 -13.45
CA LEU A 110 2.99 -9.70 -12.35
C LEU A 110 2.22 -10.94 -12.81
N GLY A 111 2.16 -11.94 -11.93
CA GLY A 111 1.41 -13.17 -12.13
C GLY A 111 -0.08 -13.04 -11.78
N GLN A 112 -0.69 -14.19 -11.52
CA GLN A 112 -2.08 -14.26 -11.05
C GLN A 112 -2.16 -14.18 -9.53
N PHE A 113 -3.26 -13.61 -9.04
CA PHE A 113 -3.59 -13.47 -7.63
C PHE A 113 -4.98 -14.01 -7.37
N ASP A 114 -5.18 -14.50 -6.15
CA ASP A 114 -6.45 -15.08 -5.70
C ASP A 114 -7.28 -14.02 -4.95
N CYS A 115 -6.61 -13.06 -4.29
CA CYS A 115 -7.23 -11.88 -3.69
C CYS A 115 -6.47 -10.61 -4.11
N ILE A 116 -7.21 -9.51 -4.30
CA ILE A 116 -6.65 -8.20 -4.59
C ILE A 116 -7.25 -7.18 -3.60
N PHE A 117 -6.39 -6.49 -2.86
CA PHE A 117 -6.74 -5.33 -2.05
C PHE A 117 -6.23 -4.08 -2.76
N PHE A 118 -7.13 -3.18 -3.14
CA PHE A 118 -6.81 -1.96 -3.88
C PHE A 118 -7.19 -0.75 -3.03
N ASP A 119 -6.19 -0.01 -2.57
CA ASP A 119 -6.35 1.21 -1.78
C ASP A 119 -5.23 2.20 -2.15
N ASP A 120 -5.36 2.80 -3.33
CA ASP A 120 -4.40 3.78 -3.87
C ASP A 120 -4.85 5.21 -3.58
N TYR A 121 -3.90 6.16 -3.66
CA TYR A 121 -4.17 7.59 -3.53
C TYR A 121 -3.66 8.37 -4.75
N PRO A 122 -4.44 9.30 -5.33
CA PRO A 122 -4.00 10.11 -6.45
C PRO A 122 -2.91 11.10 -6.00
N LEU A 123 -1.65 10.70 -6.17
CA LEU A 123 -0.51 11.52 -5.78
C LEU A 123 -0.37 12.76 -6.68
N PRO A 124 -0.14 13.96 -6.10
CA PRO A 124 0.07 15.19 -6.87
C PRO A 124 1.15 15.09 -7.95
N GLU A 125 2.20 14.30 -7.69
CA GLU A 125 3.33 14.08 -8.59
C GLU A 125 2.92 13.34 -9.87
N LEU A 126 1.81 12.61 -9.84
CA LEU A 126 1.29 11.82 -10.95
C LEU A 126 0.21 12.56 -11.74
N GLU A 127 -0.34 13.68 -11.25
CA GLU A 127 -1.38 14.46 -11.93
C GLU A 127 -0.96 14.87 -13.36
N PHE A 128 0.31 15.26 -13.54
CA PHE A 128 0.84 15.66 -14.85
C PHE A 128 1.02 14.51 -15.85
N LEU A 129 1.09 13.27 -15.37
CA LEU A 129 1.17 12.08 -16.23
C LEU A 129 -0.21 11.72 -16.80
N LEU A 130 -1.27 11.98 -16.03
CA LEU A 130 -2.66 11.72 -16.44
C LEU A 130 -3.22 12.77 -17.40
N ALA A 131 -2.68 14.00 -17.38
CA ALA A 131 -3.13 15.10 -18.24
C ALA A 131 -2.60 15.06 -19.69
N LYS A 132 -1.88 13.99 -20.07
CA LYS A 132 -1.26 13.84 -21.41
C LYS A 132 -1.93 12.81 -22.32
N GLU A 133 -3.08 12.26 -21.91
CA GLU A 133 -3.98 11.46 -22.75
C GLU A 133 -5.23 12.27 -23.12
#